data_AF-A0A3S4FK24-F1
#
_entry.id   AF-A0A3S4FK24-F1
#
_cell.length_a   1.000
_cell.length_b   1.000
_cell.length_c   1.000
_cell.angle_alpha   90.00
_cell.angle_beta   90.00
_cell.angle_gamma   90.00
#
_symmetry.space_group_name_H-M   'P 1'
#
loop_
_entity.id
_entity.type
_entity.pdbx_description
1 polymer ?
#
loop_
_entity_poly.entity_id
_entity_poly.type
_entity_poly.pdbx_seq_one_letter_code
_entity_poly.pdbx_strand_id
1 'polypeptide(L)'
;MQPWKNSRNNALFQSHGLLDQLADRKIVLPKPVATAVDTLTRIEDTAPKPPAQNAIREAILADRDADHINGLLLAELAHQRHAAEHQNTKVDAALAVLAAVIDTHDDIYPQLKAQADKAIEHLTAAAKLPSQDVMQLVRDGDHKGAQLVAEVDTVAAELDTLYSLRDGYLYRGGYESLRVGPVDASRWKNPDKPGRGPSVAAQFLDGISRKNTLWFPTQAEAVEAAQPAYQREKAEAEQREHIRREQNANARAFAG
;
A
#
# COMPACT_ATOMS: atom_id res chain seq x y z
N MET A 1 2.91 0.11 11.28
CA MET A 1 3.34 -1.30 11.46
C MET A 1 3.39 -1.91 10.07
N GLN A 2 4.57 -2.32 9.62
CA GLN A 2 4.80 -2.59 8.20
C GLN A 2 4.06 -3.85 7.71
N PRO A 3 3.27 -3.78 6.62
CA PRO A 3 2.32 -4.83 6.20
C PRO A 3 2.95 -6.17 5.78
N TRP A 4 4.27 -6.25 5.64
CA TRP A 4 4.97 -7.46 5.16
C TRP A 4 5.42 -8.44 6.25
N LYS A 5 5.42 -8.07 7.54
CA LYS A 5 5.96 -8.95 8.60
C LYS A 5 4.98 -10.03 9.10
N ASN A 6 3.71 -10.02 8.66
CA ASN A 6 2.69 -11.00 9.06
C ASN A 6 1.80 -11.41 7.87
N SER A 7 2.42 -11.63 6.71
CA SER A 7 1.75 -11.80 5.40
C SER A 7 0.67 -12.89 5.40
N ARG A 8 0.89 -14.02 6.09
CA ARG A 8 -0.10 -15.12 6.12
C ARG A 8 -1.39 -14.78 6.87
N ASN A 9 -1.31 -14.10 8.01
CA ASN A 9 -2.48 -13.85 8.85
C ASN A 9 -3.39 -12.76 8.28
N ASN A 10 -2.91 -11.94 7.34
CA ASN A 10 -3.66 -10.84 6.75
C ASN A 10 -3.80 -10.92 5.21
N ALA A 11 -3.33 -12.00 4.58
CA ALA A 11 -3.29 -12.15 3.12
C ALA A 11 -4.67 -11.95 2.47
N LEU A 12 -5.72 -12.55 3.05
CA LEU A 12 -7.09 -12.43 2.53
C LEU A 12 -7.55 -10.98 2.54
N PHE A 13 -7.45 -10.31 3.69
CA PHE A 13 -7.83 -8.90 3.83
C PHE A 13 -7.02 -7.98 2.90
N GLN A 14 -5.70 -8.20 2.80
CA GLN A 14 -4.83 -7.43 1.92
C GLN A 14 -5.17 -7.65 0.45
N SER A 15 -5.39 -8.90 0.03
CA SER A 15 -5.74 -9.22 -1.37
C SER A 15 -7.09 -8.65 -1.75
N HIS A 16 -8.13 -8.79 -0.92
CA HIS A 16 -9.45 -8.22 -1.20
C HIS A 16 -9.41 -6.70 -1.22
N GLY A 17 -8.81 -6.08 -0.20
CA GLY A 17 -8.67 -4.62 -0.15
C GLY A 17 -7.89 -4.06 -1.34
N LEU A 18 -6.85 -4.76 -1.82
CA LEU A 18 -6.13 -4.40 -3.04
C LEU A 18 -7.02 -4.53 -4.28
N LEU A 19 -7.72 -5.66 -4.44
CA LEU A 19 -8.59 -5.89 -5.61
C LEU A 19 -9.72 -4.86 -5.67
N ASP A 20 -10.33 -4.51 -4.53
CA ASP A 20 -11.33 -3.45 -4.44
C ASP A 20 -10.74 -2.10 -4.87
N GLN A 21 -9.56 -1.74 -4.35
CA GLN A 21 -8.90 -0.49 -4.71
C GLN A 21 -8.51 -0.41 -6.20
N LEU A 22 -8.14 -1.53 -6.82
CA LEU A 22 -7.86 -1.60 -8.26
C LEU A 22 -9.16 -1.52 -9.08
N ALA A 23 -10.22 -2.19 -8.64
CA ALA A 23 -11.53 -2.19 -9.30
C ALA A 23 -12.19 -0.81 -9.27
N ASP A 24 -12.19 -0.13 -8.12
CA ASP A 24 -12.72 1.24 -7.94
C ASP A 24 -12.08 2.23 -8.92
N ARG A 25 -10.79 2.03 -9.21
CA ARG A 25 -10.00 2.84 -10.15
C ARG A 25 -10.06 2.34 -11.59
N LYS A 26 -10.86 1.30 -11.86
CA LYS A 26 -11.02 0.67 -13.18
C LYS A 26 -9.68 0.21 -13.78
N ILE A 27 -8.77 -0.25 -12.94
CA ILE A 27 -7.50 -0.81 -13.38
C ILE A 27 -7.77 -2.16 -14.02
N VAL A 28 -7.30 -2.33 -15.26
CA VAL A 28 -7.43 -3.59 -15.98
C VAL A 28 -6.43 -4.57 -15.39
N LEU A 29 -6.94 -5.67 -14.82
CA LEU A 29 -6.12 -6.72 -14.25
C LEU A 29 -5.42 -7.51 -15.36
N PRO A 30 -4.09 -7.68 -15.28
CA PRO A 30 -3.36 -8.57 -16.17
C PRO A 30 -3.88 -10.02 -16.06
N LYS A 31 -3.81 -10.78 -17.15
CA LYS A 31 -4.31 -12.17 -17.20
C LYS A 31 -3.79 -13.07 -16.07
N PRO A 32 -2.50 -13.01 -15.66
CA PRO A 32 -2.02 -13.79 -14.53
C PRO A 32 -2.73 -13.45 -13.21
N VAL A 33 -2.98 -12.16 -12.96
CA VAL A 33 -3.70 -11.69 -11.77
C VAL A 33 -5.15 -12.16 -11.82
N ALA A 34 -5.84 -11.97 -12.96
CA ALA A 34 -7.22 -12.41 -13.13
C ALA A 34 -7.38 -13.92 -12.87
N THR A 35 -6.45 -14.75 -13.38
CA THR A 35 -6.45 -16.20 -13.15
C THR A 35 -6.28 -16.56 -11.67
N ALA A 36 -5.42 -15.83 -10.95
CA ALA A 36 -5.21 -16.02 -9.52
C ALA A 36 -6.46 -15.63 -8.72
N VAL A 37 -7.14 -14.54 -9.11
CA VAL A 37 -8.41 -14.10 -8.51
C VAL A 37 -9.50 -15.15 -8.74
N ASP A 38 -9.68 -15.64 -9.96
CA ASP A 38 -10.65 -16.69 -10.26
C ASP A 38 -10.41 -17.96 -9.43
N THR A 39 -9.13 -18.29 -9.20
CA THR A 39 -8.74 -19.42 -8.35
C THR A 39 -9.13 -19.17 -6.89
N LEU A 40 -8.85 -17.98 -6.35
CA LEU A 40 -9.24 -17.60 -5.01
C LEU A 40 -10.77 -17.66 -4.86
N THR A 41 -11.52 -16.99 -5.73
CA THR A 41 -13.00 -16.97 -5.71
C THR A 41 -13.58 -18.39 -5.72
N ARG A 42 -13.09 -19.26 -6.61
CA ARG A 42 -13.51 -20.67 -6.65
C ARG A 42 -13.26 -21.41 -5.32
N ILE A 43 -12.14 -21.15 -4.66
CA ILE A 43 -11.85 -21.75 -3.34
C ILE A 43 -12.82 -21.18 -2.31
N GLU A 44 -13.08 -19.88 -2.31
CA GLU A 44 -14.04 -19.27 -1.38
C GLU A 44 -15.46 -19.83 -1.53
N ASP A 45 -15.90 -20.06 -2.76
CA ASP A 45 -17.23 -20.60 -3.08
C ASP A 45 -17.39 -22.10 -2.74
N THR A 46 -16.29 -22.81 -2.50
CA THR A 46 -16.27 -24.25 -2.21
C THR A 46 -16.10 -24.57 -0.72
N ALA A 47 -16.46 -23.62 0.15
CA ALA A 47 -16.37 -23.76 1.60
C ALA A 47 -17.03 -25.06 2.12
N PRO A 48 -16.32 -25.85 2.97
CA PRO A 48 -16.87 -27.07 3.55
C PRO A 48 -18.13 -26.77 4.37
N LYS A 49 -19.23 -27.46 4.05
CA LYS A 49 -20.49 -27.32 4.81
C LYS A 49 -20.34 -27.96 6.20
N PRO A 50 -20.80 -27.28 7.27
CA PRO A 50 -20.80 -27.87 8.60
C PRO A 50 -21.76 -29.08 8.65
N PRO A 51 -21.38 -30.17 9.34
CA PRO A 51 -22.31 -31.26 9.62
C PRO A 51 -23.46 -30.74 10.49
N ALA A 52 -24.63 -31.38 10.38
CA ALA A 52 -25.79 -30.99 11.15
C ALA A 52 -25.59 -31.28 12.66
N GLN A 53 -25.76 -30.24 13.50
CA GLN A 53 -25.38 -30.22 14.92
C GLN A 53 -26.03 -31.29 15.80
N ASN A 54 -27.19 -31.84 15.39
CA ASN A 54 -27.90 -32.88 16.14
C ASN A 54 -28.04 -34.22 15.38
N ALA A 55 -27.42 -34.36 14.19
CA ALA A 55 -27.65 -35.52 13.32
C ALA A 55 -27.34 -36.87 14.00
N ILE A 56 -26.29 -36.92 14.81
CA ILE A 56 -25.91 -38.14 15.56
C ILE A 56 -26.96 -38.46 16.64
N ARG A 57 -27.40 -37.45 17.40
CA ARG A 57 -28.43 -37.63 18.43
C ARG A 57 -29.76 -38.07 17.81
N GLU A 58 -30.14 -37.45 16.69
CA GLU A 58 -31.34 -37.80 15.93
C GLU A 58 -31.25 -39.22 15.37
N ALA A 59 -30.09 -39.64 14.86
CA ALA A 59 -29.87 -41.01 14.40
C ALA A 59 -29.98 -42.05 15.52
N ILE A 60 -29.44 -41.76 16.72
CA ILE A 60 -29.59 -42.62 17.90
C ILE A 60 -31.06 -42.71 18.33
N LEU A 61 -31.76 -41.57 18.41
CA LEU A 61 -33.18 -41.54 18.80
C LEU A 61 -34.08 -42.24 17.77
N ALA A 62 -33.68 -42.28 16.51
CA ALA A 62 -34.37 -42.97 15.43
C ALA A 62 -33.94 -44.44 15.24
N ASP A 63 -33.16 -45.00 16.17
CA ASP A 63 -32.67 -46.39 16.15
C ASP A 63 -31.96 -46.77 14.84
N ARG A 64 -31.13 -45.85 14.32
CA ARG A 64 -30.30 -46.10 13.14
C ARG A 64 -29.16 -47.07 13.47
N ASP A 65 -28.71 -47.81 12.46
CA ASP A 65 -27.61 -48.75 12.62
C ASP A 65 -26.26 -48.07 12.93
N ALA A 66 -25.32 -48.87 13.42
CA ALA A 66 -23.99 -48.42 13.79
C ALA A 66 -23.21 -47.83 12.60
N ASP A 67 -23.42 -48.36 11.39
CA ASP A 67 -22.75 -47.87 10.19
C ASP A 67 -23.19 -46.45 9.82
N HIS A 68 -24.48 -46.15 9.95
CA HIS A 68 -25.01 -44.80 9.75
C HIS A 68 -24.47 -43.80 10.78
N ILE A 69 -24.46 -44.19 12.07
CA ILE A 69 -23.92 -43.35 13.15
C ILE A 69 -22.41 -43.12 12.96
N ASN A 70 -21.66 -44.15 12.60
CA ASN A 70 -20.23 -44.05 12.28
C ASN A 70 -19.98 -43.14 11.08
N GLY A 71 -20.82 -43.19 10.05
CA GLY A 71 -20.75 -42.28 8.90
C GLY A 71 -20.91 -40.81 9.31
N LEU A 72 -21.83 -40.51 10.23
CA LEU A 72 -22.03 -39.15 10.76
C LEU A 72 -20.83 -38.69 11.61
N LEU A 73 -20.29 -39.56 12.48
CA LEU A 73 -19.10 -39.28 13.28
C LEU A 73 -17.87 -39.03 12.39
N LEU A 74 -17.68 -39.84 11.34
CA LEU A 74 -16.62 -39.64 10.36
C LEU A 74 -16.78 -38.33 9.59
N ALA A 75 -18.00 -37.96 9.22
CA ALA A 75 -18.28 -36.68 8.57
C ALA A 75 -17.92 -35.49 9.48
N GLU A 76 -18.18 -35.59 10.78
CA GLU A 76 -17.82 -34.55 11.76
C GLU A 76 -16.30 -34.41 11.93
N LEU A 77 -15.58 -35.53 12.08
CA LEU A 77 -14.12 -35.55 12.16
C LEU A 77 -13.47 -35.04 10.85
N ALA A 78 -13.96 -35.51 9.70
CA ALA A 78 -13.48 -35.10 8.39
C ALA A 78 -13.74 -33.61 8.13
N HIS A 79 -14.87 -33.07 8.59
CA HIS A 79 -15.20 -31.65 8.44
C HIS A 79 -14.15 -30.75 9.10
N GLN A 80 -13.72 -31.05 10.33
CA GLN A 80 -12.72 -30.24 11.03
C GLN A 80 -11.41 -30.17 10.25
N ARG A 81 -10.91 -31.32 9.75
CA ARG A 81 -9.68 -31.33 8.95
C ARG A 81 -9.87 -30.63 7.61
N HIS A 82 -10.98 -30.87 6.92
CA HIS A 82 -11.27 -30.24 5.64
C HIS A 82 -11.41 -28.73 5.76
N ALA A 83 -12.07 -28.22 6.81
CA ALA A 83 -12.19 -26.79 7.08
C ALA A 83 -10.83 -26.14 7.35
N ALA A 84 -9.95 -26.80 8.10
CA ALA A 84 -8.59 -26.29 8.35
C ALA A 84 -7.76 -26.22 7.06
N GLU A 85 -7.77 -27.27 6.23
CA GLU A 85 -7.05 -27.28 4.95
C GLU A 85 -7.64 -26.29 3.95
N HIS A 86 -8.96 -26.13 3.94
CA HIS A 86 -9.64 -25.13 3.12
C HIS A 86 -9.19 -23.71 3.50
N GLN A 87 -9.12 -23.40 4.80
CA GLN A 87 -8.62 -22.11 5.27
C GLN A 87 -7.16 -21.87 4.89
N ASN A 88 -6.28 -22.88 5.00
CA ASN A 88 -4.89 -22.77 4.54
C ASN A 88 -4.82 -22.53 3.02
N THR A 89 -5.62 -23.27 2.25
CA THR A 89 -5.70 -23.16 0.79
C THR A 89 -6.18 -21.76 0.37
N LYS A 90 -7.16 -21.18 1.08
CA LYS A 90 -7.59 -19.78 0.90
C LYS A 90 -6.44 -18.79 1.09
N VAL A 91 -5.67 -18.95 2.16
CA VAL A 91 -4.53 -18.05 2.46
C VAL A 91 -3.47 -18.16 1.37
N ASP A 92 -3.15 -19.37 0.92
CA ASP A 92 -2.14 -19.59 -0.12
C ASP A 92 -2.60 -19.02 -1.48
N ALA A 93 -3.89 -19.14 -1.82
CA ALA A 93 -4.46 -18.52 -3.01
C ALA A 93 -4.43 -16.98 -2.94
N ALA A 94 -4.73 -16.39 -1.78
CA ALA A 94 -4.62 -14.94 -1.58
C ALA A 94 -3.16 -14.43 -1.73
N LEU A 95 -2.19 -15.19 -1.22
CA LEU A 95 -0.77 -14.88 -1.43
C LEU A 95 -0.37 -14.97 -2.91
N ALA A 96 -0.93 -15.94 -3.65
CA ALA A 96 -0.69 -16.07 -5.08
C ALA A 96 -1.23 -14.86 -5.87
N VAL A 97 -2.38 -14.30 -5.47
CA VAL A 97 -2.90 -13.04 -6.05
C VAL A 97 -1.92 -11.89 -5.83
N LEU A 98 -1.46 -11.69 -4.58
CA LEU A 98 -0.51 -10.62 -4.26
C LEU A 98 0.81 -10.76 -5.02
N ALA A 99 1.33 -12.00 -5.13
CA ALA A 99 2.53 -12.29 -5.90
C ALA A 99 2.34 -12.01 -7.39
N ALA A 100 1.19 -12.40 -7.97
CA ALA A 100 0.88 -12.12 -9.37
C ALA A 100 0.81 -10.62 -9.65
N VAL A 101 0.27 -9.82 -8.73
CA VAL A 101 0.25 -8.34 -8.87
C VAL A 101 1.67 -7.78 -8.92
N ILE A 102 2.54 -8.20 -7.99
CA ILE A 102 3.94 -7.78 -7.97
C ILE A 102 4.66 -8.19 -9.26
N ASP A 103 4.46 -9.42 -9.72
CA ASP A 103 5.15 -9.94 -10.91
C ASP A 103 4.65 -9.29 -12.22
N THR A 104 3.44 -8.75 -12.22
CA THR A 104 2.84 -8.01 -13.34
C THR A 104 2.84 -6.49 -13.14
N HIS A 105 3.71 -5.97 -12.26
CA HIS A 105 3.72 -4.55 -11.92
C HIS A 105 3.87 -3.63 -13.14
N ASP A 106 4.61 -4.05 -14.18
CA ASP A 106 4.84 -3.28 -15.41
C ASP A 106 3.54 -2.99 -16.19
N ASP A 107 2.52 -3.85 -16.06
CA ASP A 107 1.22 -3.66 -16.70
C ASP A 107 0.28 -2.76 -15.87
N ILE A 108 0.43 -2.78 -14.55
CA ILE A 108 -0.43 -2.07 -13.59
C ILE A 108 0.08 -0.64 -13.34
N TYR A 109 1.40 -0.48 -13.20
CA TYR A 109 2.03 0.79 -12.86
C TYR A 109 1.68 1.93 -13.84
N PRO A 110 1.71 1.76 -15.18
CA PRO A 110 1.37 2.83 -16.11
C PRO A 110 -0.06 3.34 -15.95
N GLN A 111 -1.00 2.45 -15.61
CA GLN A 111 -2.40 2.80 -15.38
C GLN A 111 -2.56 3.64 -14.11
N LEU A 112 -1.90 3.25 -13.02
CA LEU A 112 -1.87 4.02 -11.77
C LEU A 112 -1.16 5.36 -11.97
N LYS A 113 -0.04 5.37 -12.70
CA LYS A 113 0.71 6.58 -13.03
C LYS A 113 -0.15 7.59 -13.80
N ALA A 114 -0.93 7.14 -14.79
CA ALA A 114 -1.80 8.04 -15.55
C ALA A 114 -2.87 8.72 -14.67
N GLN A 115 -3.35 8.06 -13.62
CA GLN A 115 -4.28 8.65 -12.64
C GLN A 115 -3.54 9.59 -11.68
N ALA A 116 -2.37 9.18 -11.19
CA ALA A 116 -1.55 9.99 -10.31
C ALA A 116 -1.10 11.29 -10.98
N ASP A 117 -0.69 11.23 -12.25
CA ASP A 117 -0.25 12.41 -13.01
C ASP A 117 -1.37 13.45 -13.14
N LYS A 118 -2.64 13.02 -13.30
CA LYS A 118 -3.81 13.92 -13.29
C LYS A 118 -4.01 14.58 -11.92
N ALA A 119 -3.91 13.81 -10.84
CA ALA A 119 -4.02 14.34 -9.48
C ALA A 119 -2.89 15.34 -9.16
N ILE A 120 -1.66 15.02 -9.59
CA ILE A 120 -0.49 15.89 -9.44
C ILE A 120 -0.67 17.18 -10.24
N GLU A 121 -1.17 17.11 -11.47
CA GLU A 121 -1.48 18.28 -12.30
C GLU A 121 -2.49 19.20 -11.61
N HIS A 122 -3.58 18.64 -11.08
CA HIS A 122 -4.60 19.38 -10.34
C HIS A 122 -4.03 20.08 -9.10
N LEU A 123 -3.28 19.36 -8.26
CA LEU A 123 -2.65 19.95 -7.06
C LEU A 123 -1.62 21.02 -7.42
N THR A 124 -0.87 20.81 -8.51
CA THR A 124 0.10 21.80 -9.02
C THR A 124 -0.60 23.05 -9.55
N ALA A 125 -1.77 22.91 -10.18
CA ALA A 125 -2.58 24.04 -10.63
C ALA A 125 -3.16 24.81 -9.44
N ALA A 126 -3.75 24.09 -8.46
CA ALA A 126 -4.30 24.68 -7.25
C ALA A 126 -3.24 25.45 -6.44
N ALA A 127 -2.03 24.92 -6.31
CA ALA A 127 -0.92 25.56 -5.59
C ALA A 127 -0.43 26.87 -6.22
N LYS A 128 -0.73 27.11 -7.52
CA LYS A 128 -0.35 28.33 -8.24
C LYS A 128 -1.41 29.44 -8.15
N LEU A 129 -2.57 29.15 -7.57
CA LEU A 129 -3.64 30.12 -7.42
C LEU A 129 -3.25 31.22 -6.41
N PRO A 130 -3.74 32.46 -6.63
CA PRO A 130 -3.40 33.61 -5.78
C PRO A 130 -4.00 33.50 -4.37
N SER A 131 -5.05 32.70 -4.21
CA SER A 131 -5.72 32.42 -2.94
C SER A 131 -6.07 30.94 -2.85
N GLN A 132 -6.06 30.40 -1.63
CA GLN A 132 -6.58 29.07 -1.30
C GLN A 132 -7.95 29.16 -0.61
N ASP A 133 -8.56 30.35 -0.59
CA ASP A 133 -9.93 30.56 -0.11
C ASP A 133 -10.92 30.54 -1.29
N VAL A 134 -11.77 29.52 -1.30
CA VAL A 134 -12.84 29.33 -2.30
C VAL A 134 -13.74 30.56 -2.40
N MET A 135 -14.13 31.16 -1.28
CA MET A 135 -15.05 32.30 -1.27
C MET A 135 -14.40 33.55 -1.86
N GLN A 136 -13.10 33.73 -1.62
CA GLN A 136 -12.34 34.82 -2.21
C GLN A 136 -12.25 34.65 -3.73
N LEU A 137 -11.91 33.45 -4.22
CA LEU A 137 -11.84 33.16 -5.66
C LEU A 137 -13.19 33.34 -6.37
N VAL A 138 -14.30 32.96 -5.73
CA VAL A 138 -15.65 33.17 -6.26
C VAL A 138 -15.98 34.67 -6.36
N ARG A 139 -15.62 35.47 -5.35
CA ARG A 139 -15.81 36.94 -5.38
C ARG A 139 -14.97 37.60 -6.47
N ASP A 140 -13.77 37.09 -6.71
CA ASP A 140 -12.85 37.57 -7.73
C ASP A 140 -13.23 37.08 -9.15
N GLY A 141 -14.29 36.27 -9.29
CA GLY A 141 -14.79 35.74 -10.56
C GLY A 141 -14.02 34.53 -11.10
N ASP A 142 -13.04 34.01 -10.36
CA ASP A 142 -12.26 32.83 -10.74
C ASP A 142 -12.94 31.53 -10.26
N HIS A 143 -14.06 31.20 -10.90
CA HIS A 143 -14.83 29.99 -10.57
C HIS A 143 -14.06 28.69 -10.84
N LYS A 144 -13.13 28.69 -11.80
CA LYS A 144 -12.29 27.52 -12.10
C LYS A 144 -11.26 27.30 -11.00
N GLY A 145 -10.60 28.37 -10.53
CA GLY A 145 -9.72 28.31 -9.37
C GLY A 145 -10.48 27.87 -8.11
N ALA A 146 -11.68 28.40 -7.89
CA ALA A 146 -12.53 28.00 -6.77
C ALA A 146 -12.85 26.50 -6.77
N GLN A 147 -13.16 25.93 -7.95
CA GLN A 147 -13.37 24.50 -8.09
C GLN A 147 -12.08 23.70 -7.80
N LEU A 148 -10.94 24.12 -8.35
CA LEU A 148 -9.66 23.44 -8.09
C LEU A 148 -9.37 23.36 -6.58
N VAL A 149 -9.53 24.48 -5.86
CA VAL A 149 -9.34 24.55 -4.40
C VAL A 149 -10.33 23.66 -3.65
N ALA A 150 -11.61 23.67 -4.04
CA ALA A 150 -12.64 22.86 -3.39
C ALA A 150 -12.36 21.34 -3.48
N GLU A 151 -11.72 20.90 -4.57
CA GLU A 151 -11.42 19.48 -4.81
C GLU A 151 -10.04 19.05 -4.23
N VAL A 152 -9.22 19.97 -3.72
CA VAL A 152 -7.84 19.69 -3.26
C VAL A 152 -7.78 18.52 -2.28
N ASP A 153 -8.63 18.51 -1.26
CA ASP A 153 -8.58 17.47 -0.21
C ASP A 153 -8.89 16.08 -0.77
N THR A 154 -9.90 15.99 -1.63
CA THR A 154 -10.28 14.74 -2.30
C THR A 154 -9.17 14.26 -3.24
N VAL A 155 -8.61 15.15 -4.05
CA VAL A 155 -7.54 14.82 -4.99
C VAL A 155 -6.25 14.43 -4.25
N ALA A 156 -5.92 15.10 -3.15
CA ALA A 156 -4.77 14.76 -2.32
C ALA A 156 -4.92 13.39 -1.64
N ALA A 157 -6.11 13.07 -1.11
CA ALA A 157 -6.39 11.76 -0.54
C ALA A 157 -6.32 10.64 -1.59
N GLU A 158 -6.80 10.90 -2.81
CA GLU A 158 -6.70 9.96 -3.91
C GLU A 158 -5.24 9.71 -4.30
N LEU A 159 -4.43 10.77 -4.43
CA LEU A 159 -3.01 10.64 -4.73
C LEU A 159 -2.24 9.86 -3.64
N ASP A 160 -2.54 10.10 -2.36
CA ASP A 160 -1.92 9.34 -1.25
C ASP A 160 -2.34 7.86 -1.25
N THR A 161 -3.56 7.56 -1.69
CA THR A 161 -4.01 6.18 -1.91
C THR A 161 -3.25 5.52 -3.06
N LEU A 162 -3.04 6.23 -4.17
CA LEU A 162 -2.23 5.74 -5.30
C LEU A 162 -0.77 5.48 -4.88
N TYR A 163 -0.18 6.35 -4.05
CA TYR A 163 1.14 6.09 -3.47
C TYR A 163 1.13 4.84 -2.59
N SER A 164 0.12 4.67 -1.74
CA SER A 164 -0.01 3.51 -0.87
C SER A 164 -0.14 2.19 -1.67
N LEU A 165 -0.88 2.20 -2.78
CA LEU A 165 -0.98 1.07 -3.70
C LEU A 165 0.37 0.70 -4.29
N ARG A 166 1.08 1.70 -4.83
CA ARG A 166 2.41 1.51 -5.42
C ARG A 166 3.41 0.98 -4.39
N ASP A 167 3.51 1.64 -3.25
CA ASP A 167 4.51 1.38 -2.22
C ASP A 167 4.22 0.08 -1.46
N GLY A 168 2.94 -0.31 -1.37
CA GLY A 168 2.51 -1.52 -0.67
C GLY A 168 2.57 -2.78 -1.53
N TYR A 169 2.28 -2.69 -2.83
CA TYR A 169 1.92 -3.87 -3.63
C TYR A 169 2.63 -4.00 -4.98
N LEU A 170 3.30 -2.97 -5.51
CA LEU A 170 3.95 -3.07 -6.82
C LEU A 170 5.43 -3.46 -6.76
N TYR A 171 6.12 -3.20 -5.64
CA TYR A 171 7.55 -3.47 -5.52
C TYR A 171 7.88 -4.51 -4.45
N ARG A 172 8.79 -5.43 -4.79
CA ARG A 172 9.35 -6.38 -3.83
C ARG A 172 10.14 -5.62 -2.76
N GLY A 173 9.73 -5.77 -1.50
CA GLY A 173 10.29 -5.01 -0.37
C GLY A 173 9.52 -3.75 0.00
N GLY A 174 8.47 -3.41 -0.77
CA GLY A 174 7.53 -2.33 -0.48
C GLY A 174 8.19 -0.95 -0.40
N TYR A 175 7.66 -0.08 0.45
CA TYR A 175 8.12 1.29 0.65
C TYR A 175 9.63 1.43 0.89
N GLU A 176 10.25 0.53 1.67
CA GLU A 176 11.70 0.63 1.95
C GLU A 176 12.55 0.38 0.70
N SER A 177 12.04 -0.36 -0.27
CA SER A 177 12.74 -0.62 -1.54
C SER A 177 12.86 0.63 -2.43
N LEU A 178 12.09 1.68 -2.13
CA LEU A 178 12.10 2.97 -2.84
C LEU A 178 13.08 3.99 -2.24
N ARG A 179 13.72 3.66 -1.11
CA ARG A 179 14.57 4.58 -0.35
C ARG A 179 16.04 4.24 -0.49
N VAL A 180 16.89 5.25 -0.26
CA VAL A 180 18.33 5.07 -0.14
C VAL A 180 18.77 5.51 1.25
N GLY A 181 18.98 4.54 2.14
CA GLY A 181 19.22 4.81 3.55
C GLY A 181 18.05 5.59 4.18
N PRO A 182 18.29 6.73 4.83
CA PRO A 182 17.21 7.55 5.40
C PRO A 182 16.46 8.39 4.35
N VAL A 183 17.00 8.57 3.14
CA VAL A 183 16.46 9.50 2.13
C VAL A 183 15.31 8.88 1.36
N ASP A 184 14.21 9.64 1.23
CA ASP A 184 12.99 9.24 0.52
C ASP A 184 12.63 10.22 -0.61
N ALA A 185 12.74 9.75 -1.85
CA ALA A 185 12.32 10.48 -3.05
C ALA A 185 11.07 9.87 -3.72
N SER A 186 10.32 9.01 -3.02
CA SER A 186 9.16 8.28 -3.55
C SER A 186 7.95 9.18 -3.89
N ARG A 187 7.87 10.35 -3.24
CA ARG A 187 6.78 11.34 -3.42
C ARG A 187 7.26 12.67 -4.01
N TRP A 188 8.48 13.07 -3.65
CA TRP A 188 9.09 14.34 -4.05
C TRP A 188 10.36 14.09 -4.84
N LYS A 189 10.50 14.73 -6.00
CA LYS A 189 11.70 14.57 -6.83
C LYS A 189 12.95 15.11 -6.13
N ASN A 190 12.80 16.17 -5.32
CA ASN A 190 13.85 16.64 -4.42
C ASN A 190 13.50 16.26 -2.96
N PRO A 191 14.20 15.30 -2.35
CA PRO A 191 13.89 14.84 -0.99
C PRO A 191 14.27 15.85 0.11
N ASP A 192 15.08 16.89 -0.17
CA ASP A 192 15.53 17.85 0.84
C ASP A 192 14.44 18.83 1.28
N LYS A 193 13.37 18.98 0.48
CA LYS A 193 12.33 19.98 0.68
C LYS A 193 10.93 19.35 0.69
N PRO A 194 10.67 18.34 1.54
CA PRO A 194 9.34 17.78 1.63
C PRO A 194 8.38 18.85 2.11
N GLY A 195 7.16 18.82 1.59
CA GLY A 195 6.10 19.67 2.08
C GLY A 195 5.71 19.34 3.52
N ARG A 196 5.20 20.33 4.23
CA ARG A 196 4.80 20.26 5.64
C ARG A 196 3.37 20.74 5.79
N GLY A 197 2.60 20.10 6.66
CA GLY A 197 1.23 20.50 6.90
C GLY A 197 0.47 19.51 7.78
N PRO A 198 -0.65 19.96 8.38
CA PRO A 198 -1.49 19.11 9.24
C PRO A 198 -2.28 18.06 8.47
N SER A 199 -2.46 18.23 7.15
CA SER A 199 -3.14 17.28 6.26
C SER A 199 -2.26 16.92 5.06
N VAL A 200 -2.60 15.82 4.39
CA VAL A 200 -1.94 15.39 3.14
C VAL A 200 -2.01 16.49 2.07
N ALA A 201 -3.19 17.11 1.90
CA ALA A 201 -3.38 18.25 1.01
C ALA A 201 -2.44 19.41 1.35
N ALA A 202 -2.38 19.82 2.62
CA ALA A 202 -1.51 20.91 3.05
C ALA A 202 -0.03 20.58 2.81
N GLN A 203 0.39 19.33 3.04
CA GLN A 203 1.75 18.88 2.73
C GLN A 203 2.05 18.97 1.23
N PHE A 204 1.16 18.50 0.37
CA PHE A 204 1.34 18.58 -1.08
C PHE A 204 1.39 20.04 -1.58
N LEU A 205 0.49 20.90 -1.12
CA LEU A 205 0.50 22.32 -1.52
C LEU A 205 1.75 23.04 -1.00
N ASP A 206 2.14 22.85 0.26
CA ASP A 206 3.35 23.48 0.83
C ASP A 206 4.62 23.02 0.09
N GLY A 207 4.76 21.74 -0.22
CA GLY A 207 5.94 21.25 -0.95
C GLY A 207 6.03 21.81 -2.37
N ILE A 208 4.90 21.94 -3.08
CA ILE A 208 4.85 22.60 -4.39
C ILE A 208 5.25 24.09 -4.24
N SER A 209 4.73 24.79 -3.23
CA SER A 209 5.05 26.20 -2.98
C SER A 209 6.55 26.44 -2.73
N ARG A 210 7.24 25.43 -2.16
CA ARG A 210 8.70 25.41 -1.95
C ARG A 210 9.51 25.11 -3.22
N LYS A 211 8.85 25.12 -4.39
CA LYS A 211 9.40 24.78 -5.71
C LYS A 211 9.90 23.34 -5.80
N ASN A 212 9.32 22.43 -5.03
CA ASN A 212 9.55 21.00 -5.20
C ASN A 212 8.60 20.45 -6.27
N THR A 213 8.87 19.23 -6.74
CA THR A 213 8.10 18.57 -7.79
C THR A 213 7.51 17.28 -7.22
N LEU A 214 6.18 17.25 -7.10
CA LEU A 214 5.44 16.00 -6.91
C LEU A 214 5.57 15.15 -8.17
N TRP A 215 5.72 13.85 -7.97
CA TRP A 215 5.87 12.90 -9.08
C TRP A 215 5.47 11.50 -8.63
N PHE A 216 5.26 10.61 -9.61
CA PHE A 216 4.91 9.22 -9.37
C PHE A 216 5.97 8.29 -9.97
N PRO A 217 7.16 8.16 -9.35
CA PRO A 217 8.30 7.44 -9.92
C PRO A 217 8.16 5.92 -9.90
N THR A 218 8.91 5.29 -10.80
CA THR A 218 9.32 3.88 -10.70
C THR A 218 10.30 3.67 -9.54
N GLN A 219 10.57 2.42 -9.17
CA GLN A 219 11.57 2.14 -8.14
C GLN A 219 12.97 2.67 -8.49
N ALA A 220 13.41 2.42 -9.73
CA ALA A 220 14.71 2.87 -10.20
C ALA A 220 14.84 4.40 -10.17
N GLU A 221 13.81 5.11 -10.64
CA GLU A 221 13.78 6.58 -10.63
C GLU A 221 13.83 7.14 -9.20
N ALA A 222 13.07 6.57 -8.27
CA ALA A 222 13.07 7.02 -6.87
C ALA A 222 14.45 6.85 -6.22
N VAL A 223 15.09 5.70 -6.43
CA VAL A 223 16.45 5.42 -5.93
C VAL A 223 17.46 6.39 -6.56
N GLU A 224 17.39 6.60 -7.86
CA GLU A 224 18.27 7.54 -8.58
C GLU A 224 18.13 8.97 -8.06
N ALA A 225 16.89 9.43 -7.83
CA ALA A 225 16.62 10.77 -7.30
C ALA A 225 17.07 10.96 -5.84
N ALA A 226 17.01 9.90 -5.03
CA ALA A 226 17.45 9.93 -3.64
C ALA A 226 18.99 9.89 -3.50
N GLN A 227 19.69 9.31 -4.48
CA GLN A 227 21.13 9.06 -4.41
C GLN A 227 21.98 10.31 -4.12
N PRO A 228 21.80 11.47 -4.79
CA PRO A 228 22.61 12.65 -4.53
C PRO A 228 22.45 13.19 -3.11
N ALA A 229 21.23 13.18 -2.57
CA ALA A 229 20.97 13.60 -1.20
C ALA A 229 21.61 12.65 -0.19
N TYR A 230 21.50 11.34 -0.42
CA TYR A 230 22.14 10.34 0.43
C TYR A 230 23.67 10.49 0.47
N GLN A 231 24.31 10.73 -0.68
CA GLN A 231 25.78 10.93 -0.71
C GLN A 231 26.22 12.18 0.06
N ARG A 232 25.43 13.27 0.00
CA ARG A 232 25.70 14.47 0.81
C ARG A 232 25.56 14.19 2.30
N GLU A 233 24.47 13.55 2.73
CA GLU A 233 24.25 13.20 4.13
C GLU A 233 25.33 12.27 4.67
N LYS A 234 25.78 11.32 3.85
CA LYS A 234 26.88 10.42 4.19
C LYS A 234 28.20 11.19 4.39
N ALA A 235 28.56 12.09 3.48
CA ALA A 235 29.75 12.93 3.62
C ALA A 235 29.69 13.83 4.87
N GLU A 236 28.53 14.44 5.14
CA GLU A 236 28.31 15.24 6.35
C GLU A 236 28.37 14.42 7.64
N ALA A 237 27.89 13.18 7.62
CA ALA A 237 28.00 12.26 8.76
C ALA A 237 29.46 11.87 9.02
N GLU A 238 30.21 11.52 7.98
CA GLU A 238 31.64 11.19 8.09
C GLU A 238 32.45 12.38 8.64
N GLN A 239 32.16 13.59 8.16
CA GLN A 239 32.82 14.81 8.65
C GLN A 239 32.44 15.12 10.11
N ARG A 240 31.17 14.94 10.50
CA ARG A 240 30.74 15.09 11.90
C ARG A 240 31.41 14.06 12.81
N GLU A 241 31.56 12.82 12.36
CA GLU A 241 32.29 11.80 13.12
C GLU A 241 33.76 12.13 13.28
N HIS A 242 34.41 12.63 12.23
CA HIS A 242 35.81 13.07 12.30
C HIS A 242 36.00 14.16 13.35
N ILE A 243 35.19 15.22 13.29
CA ILE A 243 35.23 16.32 14.26
C ILE A 243 34.99 15.80 15.68
N ARG A 244 34.02 14.89 15.87
CA ARG A 244 33.76 14.29 17.19
C ARG A 244 34.96 13.48 17.71
N ARG A 245 35.65 12.74 16.84
CA ARG A 245 36.85 11.98 17.22
C ARG A 245 37.99 12.90 17.64
N GLU A 246 38.22 13.99 16.90
CA GLU A 246 39.23 15.00 17.24
C GLU A 246 38.92 15.70 18.57
N GLN A 247 37.66 16.11 18.77
CA GLN A 247 37.22 16.72 20.03
C GLN A 247 37.39 15.77 21.22
N ASN A 248 37.05 14.49 21.06
CA ASN A 248 37.23 13.49 22.11
C ASN A 248 38.71 13.19 22.39
N ALA A 249 39.56 13.18 21.35
CA ALA A 249 41.00 13.01 21.52
C ALA A 249 41.62 14.19 22.27
N ASN A 250 41.25 15.42 21.90
CA ASN A 250 41.68 16.63 22.58
C ASN A 250 41.19 16.65 24.04
N ALA A 251 39.92 16.34 24.30
CA ALA A 251 39.37 16.30 25.66
C ALA A 251 40.08 15.27 26.57
N ARG A 252 40.53 14.13 26.02
CA ARG A 252 41.34 13.14 26.76
C ARG A 252 42.76 13.64 27.04
N ALA A 253 43.34 14.42 26.13
CA ALA A 253 44.67 15.00 26.31
C ALA A 253 44.71 16.11 27.37
N PHE A 254 43.59 16.80 27.63
CA PHE A 254 43.47 17.81 28.70
C PHE A 254 43.10 17.23 30.07
N ALA A 255 42.70 15.95 30.15
CA ALA A 255 42.25 15.29 31.38
C ALA A 255 43.30 14.36 32.01
N GLY A 256 44.47 14.21 31.38
CA GLY A 256 45.64 13.49 31.91
C GLY A 256 46.79 14.45 32.17
#